data_AF-A0A3C1T7R8-F1
#
_entry.id   AF-A0A3C1T7R8-F1
#
_cell.length_a   1.000
_cell.length_b   1.000
_cell.length_c   1.000
_cell.angle_alpha   90.00
_cell.angle_beta   90.00
_cell.angle_gamma   90.00
#
_symmetry.space_group_name_H-M   'P 1'
#
loop_
_entity.id
_entity.type
_entity.pdbx_description
1 polymer ?
#
loop_
_entity_poly.entity_id
_entity_poly.type
_entity_poly.pdbx_seq_one_letter_code
_entity_poly.pdbx_strand_id
1 'polypeptide(L)'
;QYAYKLSPVAYPPDQPTAFKINGVPDILDIGNNKLLVIERSFSTGRLACTIKLFVADLEGATDISNTVLKNKTDFVPVSRKLLLNMDDLGMYTDNIEGVTFGPVLPNGHKTLLFIADNNFNPVEKAQLLLFEVLE
;
A
#
# COMPACT_ATOMS: atom_id res chain seq x y z
N GLN A 1 -3.96 -15.12 -10.80
CA GLN A 1 -2.91 -14.55 -9.91
C GLN A 1 -2.02 -13.69 -10.78
N TYR A 2 -1.50 -12.57 -10.28
CA TYR A 2 -0.69 -11.66 -11.10
C TYR A 2 0.60 -11.29 -10.39
N ALA A 3 1.70 -11.15 -11.15
CA ALA A 3 2.97 -10.72 -10.59
C ALA A 3 2.94 -9.22 -10.29
N TYR A 4 3.20 -8.84 -9.04
CA TYR A 4 3.27 -7.44 -8.60
C TYR A 4 4.69 -7.09 -8.15
N LYS A 5 5.28 -6.05 -8.76
CA LYS A 5 6.65 -5.62 -8.43
C LYS A 5 6.64 -4.56 -7.34
N LEU A 6 6.95 -4.96 -6.11
CA LEU A 6 7.10 -4.07 -4.95
C LEU A 6 8.12 -2.95 -5.19
N SER A 7 7.89 -1.80 -4.54
CA SER A 7 8.90 -0.76 -4.43
C SER A 7 10.02 -1.19 -3.49
N PRO A 8 11.23 -0.60 -3.58
CA PRO A 8 12.24 -0.79 -2.54
C PRO A 8 11.72 -0.24 -1.19
N VAL A 9 12.39 -0.63 -0.11
CA VAL A 9 12.22 0.00 1.20
C VAL A 9 12.45 1.51 1.07
N ALA A 10 11.56 2.31 1.64
CA ALA A 10 11.54 3.77 1.45
C ALA A 10 12.76 4.47 2.06
N TYR A 11 13.22 4.02 3.23
CA TYR A 11 14.34 4.58 3.95
C TYR A 11 15.32 3.48 4.40
N PRO A 12 16.62 3.77 4.54
CA PRO A 12 17.51 2.85 5.21
C PRO A 12 17.21 2.78 6.72
N PRO A 13 17.50 1.65 7.37
CA PRO A 13 17.54 1.58 8.83
C PRO A 13 18.74 2.37 9.37
N ASP A 14 18.69 2.72 10.65
CA ASP A 14 19.77 3.42 11.37
C ASP A 14 21.09 2.63 11.45
N GLN A 15 21.02 1.29 11.43
CA GLN A 15 22.15 0.38 11.35
C GLN A 15 22.04 -0.54 10.13
N PRO A 16 23.14 -0.82 9.40
CA PRO A 16 23.09 -1.57 8.13
C PRO A 16 22.43 -2.96 8.20
N THR A 17 22.50 -3.63 9.34
CA THR A 17 21.97 -4.99 9.57
C THR A 17 20.61 -4.99 10.26
N ALA A 18 20.07 -3.83 10.62
CA ALA A 18 18.80 -3.74 11.32
C ALA A 18 17.61 -3.98 10.38
N PHE A 19 16.46 -4.28 10.98
CA PHE A 19 15.27 -4.73 10.27
C PHE A 19 14.72 -3.64 9.35
N LYS A 20 14.30 -4.04 8.15
CA LYS A 20 13.60 -3.19 7.19
C LYS A 20 12.73 -4.03 6.28
N ILE A 21 11.60 -3.48 5.87
CA ILE A 21 10.64 -4.15 5.00
C ILE A 21 9.87 -3.16 4.14
N ASN A 22 9.43 -3.61 2.97
CA ASN A 22 8.31 -3.04 2.23
C ASN A 22 7.42 -4.19 1.80
N GLY A 23 6.12 -4.09 2.06
CA GLY A 23 5.16 -5.15 1.78
C GLY A 23 3.81 -4.60 1.35
N VAL A 24 2.90 -5.51 0.99
CA VAL A 24 1.50 -5.18 0.65
C VAL A 24 0.62 -5.61 1.81
N PRO A 25 0.27 -4.69 2.74
CA PRO A 25 -0.61 -5.05 3.85
C PRO A 25 -2.07 -5.23 3.43
N ASP A 26 -2.56 -4.48 2.43
CA ASP A 26 -3.94 -4.59 1.97
C ASP A 26 -4.11 -4.28 0.47
N ILE A 27 -5.17 -4.84 -0.11
CA ILE A 27 -5.57 -4.70 -1.51
C ILE A 27 -7.08 -4.54 -1.57
N LEU A 28 -7.55 -3.48 -2.23
CA LEU A 28 -8.96 -3.21 -2.45
C LEU A 28 -9.30 -3.26 -3.95
N ASP A 29 -10.26 -4.10 -4.34
CA ASP A 29 -10.79 -4.08 -5.70
C ASP A 29 -11.64 -2.83 -5.95
N ILE A 30 -11.35 -2.12 -7.03
CA ILE A 30 -12.09 -0.93 -7.45
C ILE A 30 -12.81 -1.13 -8.80
N GLY A 31 -12.85 -2.37 -9.28
CA GLY A 31 -13.48 -2.75 -10.54
C GLY A 31 -12.61 -2.43 -11.77
N ASN A 32 -13.12 -2.76 -12.96
CA ASN A 32 -12.46 -2.52 -14.24
C ASN A 32 -11.02 -3.07 -14.31
N ASN A 33 -10.78 -4.25 -13.71
CA ASN A 33 -9.45 -4.86 -13.61
C ASN A 33 -8.41 -3.98 -12.91
N LYS A 34 -8.83 -3.06 -12.02
CA LYS A 34 -7.94 -2.22 -11.25
C LYS A 34 -8.09 -2.49 -9.76
N LEU A 35 -6.96 -2.46 -9.06
CA LEU A 35 -6.87 -2.62 -7.62
C LEU A 35 -6.22 -1.39 -7.01
N LEU A 36 -6.67 -0.98 -5.83
CA LEU A 36 -5.87 -0.16 -4.94
C LEU A 36 -4.97 -1.08 -4.12
N VAL A 37 -3.67 -0.82 -4.15
CA VAL A 37 -2.66 -1.60 -3.43
C VAL A 37 -1.95 -0.66 -2.47
N ILE A 38 -2.01 -0.99 -1.17
CA ILE A 38 -1.19 -0.32 -0.18
C ILE A 38 0.20 -0.95 -0.24
N GLU A 39 1.24 -0.13 -0.29
CA GLU A 39 2.59 -0.53 0.09
C GLU A 39 2.97 0.16 1.40
N ARG A 40 3.41 -0.63 2.38
CA ARG A 40 3.89 -0.13 3.67
C ARG A 40 5.35 -0.49 3.85
N SER A 41 6.16 0.54 4.08
CA SER A 41 7.58 0.40 4.37
C SER A 41 7.93 0.84 5.78
N PHE A 42 8.74 0.03 6.46
CA PHE A 42 9.27 0.31 7.79
C PHE A 42 10.78 0.02 7.83
N SER A 43 11.51 0.75 8.67
CA SER A 43 12.93 0.51 8.96
C SER A 43 13.24 0.88 10.40
N THR A 44 14.03 0.04 11.07
CA THR A 44 14.51 0.31 12.44
C THR A 44 15.19 1.68 12.53
N GLY A 45 14.92 2.41 13.62
CA GLY A 45 15.37 3.78 13.81
C GLY A 45 14.36 4.85 13.34
N ARG A 46 13.24 4.44 12.74
CA ARG A 46 12.11 5.33 12.41
C ARG A 46 10.86 4.95 13.19
N LEU A 47 10.15 5.96 13.70
CA LEU A 47 8.86 5.76 14.37
C LEU A 47 7.69 5.64 13.37
N ALA A 48 7.74 6.39 12.26
CA ALA A 48 6.68 6.40 11.25
C ALA A 48 6.91 5.33 10.19
N CYS A 49 5.82 4.76 9.70
CA CYS A 49 5.81 3.99 8.46
C CYS A 49 5.71 4.94 7.25
N THR A 50 6.22 4.50 6.11
CA THR A 50 5.92 5.14 4.82
C THR A 50 4.87 4.34 4.11
N ILE A 51 3.72 4.97 3.87
CA ILE A 51 2.56 4.35 3.22
C ILE A 51 2.39 4.95 1.84
N LYS A 52 2.31 4.09 0.83
CA LYS A 52 2.07 4.48 -0.56
C LYS A 52 0.85 3.74 -1.09
N LEU A 53 -0.10 4.49 -1.64
CA LEU A 53 -1.25 3.95 -2.35
C LEU A 53 -0.94 3.92 -3.84
N PHE A 54 -1.06 2.74 -4.45
CA PHE A 54 -0.96 2.56 -5.88
C PHE A 54 -2.31 2.18 -6.46
N VAL A 55 -2.60 2.62 -7.69
CA VAL A 55 -3.53 1.91 -8.56
C VAL A 55 -2.73 0.91 -9.38
N ALA A 56 -3.11 -0.36 -9.27
CA ALA A 56 -2.56 -1.48 -10.01
C ALA A 56 -3.55 -1.87 -11.11
N ASP A 57 -3.09 -1.88 -12.35
CA ASP A 57 -3.89 -2.22 -13.53
C ASP A 57 -3.52 -3.61 -14.01
N LEU A 58 -4.48 -4.53 -13.93
CA LEU A 58 -4.32 -5.93 -14.33
C LEU A 58 -4.46 -6.09 -15.85
N GLU A 59 -4.93 -5.07 -16.58
CA GLU A 59 -5.03 -5.12 -18.03
C GLU A 59 -3.64 -5.28 -18.68
N GLY A 60 -3.50 -6.33 -19.50
CA GLY A 60 -2.23 -6.68 -20.15
C GLY A 60 -1.22 -7.43 -19.24
N ALA A 61 -1.52 -7.62 -17.96
CA ALA A 61 -0.71 -8.46 -17.08
C ALA A 61 -0.94 -9.96 -17.41
N THR A 62 0.11 -10.77 -17.31
CA THR A 62 0.01 -12.21 -17.52
C THR A 62 -0.62 -12.87 -16.29
N ASP A 63 -1.67 -13.68 -16.47
CA ASP A 63 -2.16 -14.56 -15.39
C ASP A 63 -1.13 -15.68 -15.14
N ILE A 64 -0.57 -15.67 -13.93
CA ILE A 64 0.45 -16.60 -13.46
C ILE A 64 -0.12 -17.61 -12.45
N SER A 65 -1.44 -17.76 -12.35
CA SER A 65 -2.11 -18.70 -11.44
C SER A 65 -1.59 -20.14 -11.53
N ASN A 66 -1.16 -20.57 -12.72
CA ASN A 66 -0.61 -21.89 -13.00
C ASN A 66 0.92 -21.89 -13.20
N THR A 67 1.61 -20.83 -12.76
CA THR A 67 3.04 -20.64 -12.99
C THR A 67 3.83 -20.52 -11.68
N VAL A 68 4.86 -21.36 -11.53
CA VAL A 68 5.89 -21.16 -10.51
C VAL A 68 6.83 -20.05 -10.97
N LEU A 69 6.91 -18.95 -10.21
CA LEU A 69 7.69 -17.76 -10.58
C LEU A 69 9.21 -17.89 -10.39
N LYS A 70 9.69 -18.85 -9.60
CA LYS A 70 11.13 -18.98 -9.29
C LYS A 70 11.95 -19.07 -10.58
N ASN A 71 12.85 -18.12 -10.79
CA ASN A 71 13.72 -17.99 -11.96
C ASN A 71 13.00 -17.81 -13.31
N LYS A 72 11.68 -17.53 -13.32
CA LYS A 72 10.97 -17.16 -14.55
C LYS A 72 11.00 -15.65 -14.75
N THR A 73 11.14 -15.25 -16.00
CA THR A 73 11.10 -13.84 -16.42
C THR A 73 10.17 -13.61 -17.60
N ASP A 74 9.58 -14.67 -18.15
CA ASP A 74 8.68 -14.62 -19.31
C ASP A 74 7.23 -14.44 -18.84
N PHE A 75 6.94 -13.24 -18.35
CA PHE A 75 5.60 -12.78 -18.00
C PHE A 75 5.61 -11.25 -17.92
N VAL A 76 4.43 -10.65 -18.10
CA VAL A 76 4.22 -9.21 -17.91
C VAL A 76 3.67 -8.99 -16.50
N PRO A 77 4.42 -8.33 -15.59
CA PRO A 77 3.90 -7.96 -14.29
C PRO A 77 2.84 -6.86 -14.41
N VAL A 78 2.02 -6.74 -13.37
CA VAL A 78 1.00 -5.71 -13.21
C VAL A 78 1.62 -4.31 -13.36
N SER A 79 0.99 -3.48 -14.18
CA SER A 79 1.32 -2.06 -14.26
C SER A 79 0.78 -1.35 -13.02
N ARG A 80 1.53 -0.38 -12.48
CA ARG A 80 1.09 0.37 -11.29
C ARG A 80 1.46 1.84 -11.36
N LYS A 81 0.59 2.69 -10.82
CA LYS A 81 0.79 4.14 -10.72
C LYS A 81 0.60 4.59 -9.27
N LEU A 82 1.55 5.37 -8.75
CA LEU A 82 1.42 5.98 -7.42
C LEU A 82 0.28 7.00 -7.44
N LEU A 83 -0.65 6.88 -6.49
CA LEU A 83 -1.74 7.84 -6.28
C LEU A 83 -1.46 8.76 -5.10
N LEU A 84 -0.95 8.20 -4.00
CA LEU A 84 -0.67 8.95 -2.78
C LEU A 84 0.59 8.40 -2.11
N ASN A 85 1.49 9.29 -1.71
CA ASN A 85 2.54 9.00 -0.74
C ASN A 85 2.20 9.74 0.55
N MET A 86 1.90 9.00 1.63
CA MET A 86 1.43 9.61 2.88
C MET A 86 2.52 10.41 3.59
N ASP A 87 3.80 10.21 3.27
CA ASP A 87 4.89 11.09 3.74
C ASP A 87 4.62 12.55 3.34
N ASP A 88 3.97 12.79 2.19
CA ASP A 88 3.67 14.13 1.66
C ASP A 88 2.59 14.85 2.49
N LEU A 89 1.88 14.14 3.38
CA LEU A 89 0.90 14.74 4.30
C LEU A 89 1.57 15.51 5.44
N GLY A 90 2.88 15.32 5.65
CA GLY A 90 3.63 16.02 6.71
C GLY A 90 3.19 15.64 8.13
N MET A 91 2.54 14.49 8.29
CA MET A 91 2.06 14.00 9.57
C MET A 91 2.63 12.62 9.90
N TYR A 92 2.53 12.23 11.17
CA TYR A 92 2.85 10.87 11.59
C TYR A 92 1.83 9.88 11.02
N THR A 93 2.32 8.90 10.26
CA THR A 93 1.54 7.76 9.76
C THR A 93 2.13 6.47 10.31
N ASP A 94 1.26 5.69 10.95
CA ASP A 94 1.61 4.44 11.59
C ASP A 94 1.36 3.25 10.65
N ASN A 95 1.34 2.06 11.22
CA ASN A 95 1.20 0.77 10.58
C ASN A 95 -0.18 0.58 9.91
N ILE A 96 -0.41 1.24 8.78
CA ILE A 96 -1.65 1.09 7.98
C ILE A 96 -1.77 -0.34 7.45
N GLU A 97 -2.84 -1.02 7.83
CA GLU A 97 -3.12 -2.43 7.53
C GLU A 97 -4.48 -2.65 6.86
N GLY A 98 -5.21 -1.57 6.55
CA GLY A 98 -6.49 -1.70 5.87
C GLY A 98 -6.90 -0.44 5.11
N VAL A 99 -7.64 -0.65 4.01
CA VAL A 99 -8.35 0.37 3.25
C VAL A 99 -9.73 -0.12 2.83
N THR A 100 -10.73 0.76 2.91
CA THR A 100 -12.06 0.50 2.36
C THR A 100 -12.69 1.80 1.86
N PHE A 101 -13.69 1.67 0.99
CA PHE A 101 -14.57 2.81 0.72
C PHE A 101 -15.39 3.14 1.97
N GLY A 102 -15.45 4.42 2.30
CA GLY A 102 -16.30 4.93 3.36
C GLY A 102 -17.64 5.45 2.84
N PRO A 103 -18.36 6.24 3.66
CA PRO A 103 -19.59 6.91 3.25
C PRO A 103 -19.37 7.85 2.06
N VAL A 104 -20.41 8.04 1.25
CA VAL A 104 -20.46 9.11 0.25
C VAL A 104 -20.72 10.44 0.98
N LEU A 105 -19.91 11.45 0.69
CA LEU A 105 -20.04 12.80 1.27
C LEU A 105 -21.29 13.52 0.71
N PRO A 106 -21.81 14.56 1.39
CA PRO A 106 -22.96 15.32 0.90
C PRO A 106 -22.77 15.96 -0.49
N ASN A 107 -21.52 16.17 -0.92
CA ASN A 107 -21.19 16.66 -2.26
C ASN A 107 -21.20 15.55 -3.34
N GLY A 108 -21.49 14.30 -2.97
CA GLY A 108 -21.55 13.15 -3.86
C GLY A 108 -20.23 12.40 -4.04
N HIS A 109 -19.12 12.90 -3.50
CA HIS A 109 -17.82 12.24 -3.62
C HIS A 109 -17.70 11.03 -2.69
N LYS A 110 -17.03 9.98 -3.18
CA LYS A 110 -16.69 8.80 -2.35
C LYS A 110 -15.59 9.18 -1.37
N THR A 111 -15.47 8.39 -0.31
CA THR A 111 -14.34 8.47 0.62
C THR A 111 -13.54 7.18 0.64
N LEU A 112 -12.25 7.27 0.95
CA LEU A 112 -11.40 6.13 1.31
C LEU A 112 -11.01 6.26 2.78
N LEU A 113 -11.25 5.21 3.54
CA LEU A 113 -10.89 5.09 4.95
C LEU A 113 -9.71 4.14 5.08
N PHE A 114 -8.65 4.60 5.72
CA PHE A 114 -7.48 3.78 6.08
C PHE A 114 -7.43 3.57 7.59
N ILE A 115 -6.97 2.40 8.01
CA ILE A 115 -6.79 2.06 9.43
C ILE A 115 -5.37 1.60 9.71
N ALA A 116 -4.79 2.11 10.80
CA ALA A 116 -3.54 1.61 11.36
C ALA A 116 -3.81 0.63 12.51
N ASP A 117 -3.14 -0.53 12.45
CA ASP A 117 -3.06 -1.46 13.56
C ASP A 117 -1.89 -1.06 14.46
N ASN A 118 -2.13 -0.93 15.77
CA ASN A 118 -1.08 -0.59 16.72
C ASN A 118 -0.30 -1.80 17.24
N ASN A 119 -0.58 -3.02 16.75
CA ASN A 119 0.06 -4.27 17.18
C ASN A 119 0.02 -4.49 18.71
N PHE A 120 -0.93 -3.88 19.43
CA PHE A 120 -0.96 -3.82 20.90
C PHE A 120 0.33 -3.26 21.53
N ASN A 121 1.11 -2.49 20.77
CA ASN A 121 2.35 -1.89 21.17
C ASN A 121 2.10 -0.44 21.65
N PRO A 122 2.51 -0.05 22.87
CA PRO A 122 2.23 1.29 23.42
C PRO A 122 2.91 2.45 22.67
N VAL A 123 3.91 2.17 21.82
CA VAL A 123 4.55 3.21 21.00
C VAL A 123 3.88 3.41 19.63
N GLU A 124 3.02 2.47 19.23
CA GLU A 124 2.22 2.53 18.01
C GLU A 124 0.81 3.05 18.32
N LYS A 125 0.15 3.62 17.32
CA LYS A 125 -1.12 4.32 17.41
C LYS A 125 -2.12 3.71 16.46
N ALA A 126 -3.31 3.41 16.98
CA ALA A 126 -4.47 3.22 16.13
C ALA A 126 -4.82 4.56 15.49
N GLN A 127 -4.87 4.59 14.16
CA GLN A 127 -5.18 5.78 13.38
C GLN A 127 -6.29 5.46 12.38
N LEU A 128 -7.18 6.43 12.17
CA LEU A 128 -8.12 6.43 11.06
C LEU A 128 -7.83 7.65 10.20
N LEU A 129 -7.60 7.43 8.90
CA LEU A 129 -7.38 8.49 7.93
C LEU A 129 -8.50 8.42 6.89
N LEU A 130 -9.30 9.47 6.80
CA LEU A 130 -10.38 9.58 5.82
C LEU A 130 -9.97 10.56 4.73
N PHE A 131 -9.99 10.11 3.48
CA PHE A 131 -9.72 10.92 2.30
C PHE A 131 -10.98 11.03 1.45
N GLU A 132 -11.20 12.22 0.91
CA GLU A 132 -12.15 12.42 -0.20
C GLU A 132 -11.51 11.96 -1.51
N VAL A 133 -12.28 11.27 -2.35
CA VAL A 133 -11.86 10.83 -3.67
C VAL A 133 -12.35 11.83 -4.70
N LEU A 134 -11.41 12.41 -5.46
CA LEU A 134 -11.70 13.30 -6.58
C LEU A 134 -11.61 12.48 -7.88
N GLU A 135 -12.70 12.48 -8.67
CA GLU A 135 -12.79 11.85 -10.00
C GLU A 135 -12.43 12.84 -11.12
#